data_AF-U2FJ65-F1
#
_entry.id   AF-U2FJ65-F1
#
_cell.length_a   1.000
_cell.length_b   1.000
_cell.length_c   1.000
_cell.angle_alpha   90.00
_cell.angle_beta   90.00
_cell.angle_gamma   90.00
#
_symmetry.space_group_name_H-M   'P 1'
#
loop_
_entity.id
_entity.type
_entity.pdbx_description
1 polymer ?
#
loop_
_entity_poly.entity_id
_entity_poly.type
_entity_poly.pdbx_seq_one_letter_code
_entity_poly.pdbx_strand_id
1 'polypeptide(L)'
;MKKFAIRFIAFYQKYISILLPKSCRYYPTCSQYAIWEFQTNSFFSAFFATFMRILRCNQLFKGGINYPIIRKKFNSCFIFQKSDTKNVNFWFIPCQNSKFYVVKVLDKLKEKN
;
A
#
# COMPACT_ATOMS: atom_id res chain seq x y z
N MET A 1 -11.95 0.19 -12.40
CA MET A 1 -10.70 0.96 -12.58
C MET A 1 -9.56 0.48 -11.68
N LYS A 2 -9.70 0.48 -10.34
CA LYS A 2 -8.63 0.06 -9.40
C LYS A 2 -8.03 -1.34 -9.70
N LYS A 3 -8.88 -2.33 -9.97
CA LYS A 3 -8.45 -3.72 -10.30
C LYS A 3 -7.54 -3.80 -11.53
N PHE A 4 -7.77 -2.93 -12.52
CA PHE A 4 -7.00 -2.91 -13.76
C PHE A 4 -5.58 -2.38 -13.53
N ALA A 5 -5.45 -1.26 -12.80
CA ALA A 5 -4.15 -0.73 -12.40
C ALA A 5 -3.37 -1.74 -11.53
N ILE A 6 -4.02 -2.40 -10.57
CA ILE A 6 -3.38 -3.44 -9.76
C ILE A 6 -2.89 -4.59 -10.64
N ARG A 7 -3.68 -5.01 -11.65
CA ARG A 7 -3.29 -6.10 -12.56
C ARG A 7 -2.09 -5.69 -13.43
N PHE A 8 -2.03 -4.45 -13.88
CA PHE A 8 -0.86 -3.91 -14.59
C PHE A 8 0.39 -3.88 -13.71
N ILE A 9 0.26 -3.43 -12.45
CA ILE A 9 1.39 -3.41 -11.51
C ILE A 9 1.85 -4.84 -11.20
N ALA A 10 0.92 -5.78 -11.05
CA ALA A 10 1.24 -7.19 -10.83
C ALA A 10 1.91 -7.83 -12.05
N PHE A 11 1.48 -7.46 -13.27
CA PHE A 11 2.16 -7.86 -14.50
C PHE A 11 3.59 -7.32 -14.53
N TYR A 12 3.77 -6.02 -14.26
CA TYR A 12 5.10 -5.40 -14.15
C TYR A 12 5.99 -6.13 -13.13
N GLN A 13 5.46 -6.44 -11.93
CA GLN A 13 6.21 -7.18 -10.91
C GLN A 13 6.61 -8.59 -11.36
N LYS A 14 5.77 -9.28 -12.14
CA LYS A 14 6.05 -10.65 -12.58
C LYS A 14 7.05 -10.72 -13.73
N TYR A 15 6.94 -9.81 -14.69
CA TYR A 15 7.74 -9.87 -15.92
C TYR A 15 8.97 -8.98 -15.89
N ILE A 16 8.85 -7.76 -15.36
CA ILE A 16 9.92 -6.76 -15.43
C ILE A 16 10.80 -6.81 -14.18
N SER A 17 10.22 -7.06 -13.00
CA SER A 17 11.01 -7.11 -11.75
C SER A 17 11.99 -8.28 -11.66
N ILE A 18 11.85 -9.33 -12.48
CA ILE A 18 12.83 -10.42 -12.54
C ILE A 18 14.14 -9.95 -13.18
N LEU A 19 14.07 -9.02 -14.14
CA LEU A 19 15.24 -8.57 -14.92
C LEU A 19 15.96 -7.38 -14.30
N LEU A 20 15.31 -6.63 -13.39
CA LEU A 20 15.91 -5.45 -12.78
C LEU A 20 16.41 -5.76 -11.35
N PRO A 21 17.59 -5.23 -10.96
CA PRO A 21 18.05 -5.32 -9.57
C PRO A 21 17.08 -4.57 -8.64
N LYS A 22 17.00 -4.99 -7.38
CA LYS A 22 16.18 -4.35 -6.34
C LYS A 22 16.76 -2.97 -5.98
N SER A 23 16.48 -1.96 -6.80
CA SER A 23 17.02 -0.59 -6.70
C SER A 23 16.13 0.36 -5.92
N CYS A 24 14.96 -0.08 -5.45
CA CYS A 24 14.02 0.78 -4.76
C CYS A 24 14.56 1.22 -3.40
N ARG A 25 14.67 2.53 -3.17
CA ARG A 25 15.22 3.11 -1.94
C ARG A 25 14.21 3.22 -0.79
N TYR A 26 12.94 2.93 -1.04
CA TYR A 26 11.87 3.04 -0.04
C TYR A 26 11.34 1.67 0.37
N TYR A 27 10.96 1.55 1.64
CA TYR A 27 10.22 0.41 2.17
C TYR A 27 8.78 0.82 2.54
N PRO A 28 7.74 0.08 2.12
CA PRO A 28 7.77 -0.99 1.10
C PRO A 28 8.19 -0.45 -0.28
N THR A 29 8.54 -1.36 -1.21
CA THR A 29 8.97 -0.98 -2.57
C THR A 29 7.90 -0.17 -3.29
N CYS A 30 8.28 0.66 -4.27
CA CYS A 30 7.33 1.53 -5.00
C CYS A 30 6.17 0.76 -5.65
N SER A 31 6.42 -0.43 -6.20
CA SER A 31 5.36 -1.27 -6.78
C SER A 31 4.43 -1.86 -5.71
N GLN A 32 4.98 -2.27 -4.57
CA GLN A 32 4.18 -2.78 -3.45
C GLN A 32 3.36 -1.65 -2.80
N TYR A 33 3.95 -0.47 -2.62
CA TYR A 33 3.28 0.74 -2.18
C TYR A 33 2.12 1.10 -3.10
N ALA A 34 2.33 1.03 -4.42
CA ALA A 34 1.28 1.29 -5.40
C ALA A 34 0.07 0.35 -5.20
N ILE A 35 0.33 -0.96 -5.04
CA ILE A 35 -0.74 -1.94 -4.80
C ILE A 35 -1.51 -1.60 -3.53
N TRP A 36 -0.80 -1.28 -2.43
CA TRP A 36 -1.45 -0.93 -1.17
C TRP A 36 -2.29 0.34 -1.34
N GLU A 37 -1.77 1.35 -2.02
CA GLU A 37 -2.51 2.59 -2.22
C GLU A 37 -3.77 2.42 -3.09
N PHE A 38 -3.67 1.67 -4.18
CA PHE A 38 -4.84 1.38 -5.02
C PHE A 38 -5.89 0.53 -4.31
N GLN A 39 -5.51 -0.24 -3.27
CA GLN A 39 -6.43 -1.01 -2.45
C GLN A 39 -7.12 -0.14 -1.39
N THR A 40 -6.43 0.87 -0.84
CA THR A 40 -6.92 1.64 0.31
C THR A 40 -7.54 2.98 -0.06
N ASN A 41 -6.97 3.71 -1.01
CA ASN A 41 -7.39 5.06 -1.41
C ASN A 41 -8.12 5.07 -2.77
N SER A 42 -8.68 6.22 -3.12
CA SER A 42 -9.35 6.46 -4.41
C SER A 42 -8.35 6.44 -5.57
N PHE A 43 -8.80 6.06 -6.77
CA PHE A 43 -7.92 5.82 -7.92
C PHE A 43 -6.99 7.00 -8.25
N PHE A 44 -7.53 8.21 -8.38
CA PHE A 44 -6.75 9.40 -8.71
C PHE A 44 -5.77 9.79 -7.60
N SER A 45 -6.20 9.74 -6.34
CA SER A 45 -5.34 10.03 -5.19
C SER A 45 -4.19 9.02 -5.07
N ALA A 46 -4.51 7.73 -5.23
CA ALA A 46 -3.52 6.64 -5.24
C ALA A 46 -2.52 6.79 -6.40
N PHE A 47 -3.02 7.11 -7.60
CA PHE A 47 -2.17 7.33 -8.77
C PHE A 47 -1.20 8.50 -8.56
N PHE A 48 -1.70 9.66 -8.12
CA PHE A 48 -0.88 10.83 -7.87
C PHE A 48 0.17 10.59 -6.77
N ALA A 49 -0.22 9.97 -5.65
CA ALA A 49 0.70 9.65 -4.57
C ALA A 49 1.81 8.66 -5.00
N THR A 50 1.43 7.65 -5.77
CA THR A 50 2.37 6.66 -6.33
C THR A 50 3.32 7.28 -7.33
N PHE A 51 2.80 8.08 -8.26
CA PHE A 51 3.58 8.75 -9.29
C PHE A 51 4.64 9.68 -8.67
N MET A 52 4.21 10.53 -7.73
CA MET A 52 5.13 11.39 -6.97
C MET A 52 6.20 10.60 -6.20
N ARG A 53 5.87 9.42 -5.69
CA ARG A 53 6.85 8.55 -5.02
C ARG A 53 7.87 7.97 -6.00
N ILE A 54 7.44 7.56 -7.21
CA ILE A 54 8.34 7.05 -8.25
C ILE A 54 9.34 8.12 -8.67
N LEU A 55 8.88 9.37 -8.87
CA LEU A 55 9.76 10.49 -9.21
C LEU A 55 10.82 10.75 -8.14
N ARG A 56 10.47 10.58 -6.86
CA ARG A 56 11.41 10.69 -5.72
C ARG A 56 12.29 9.46 -5.53
N CYS A 57 12.00 8.34 -6.19
CA CYS A 57 12.75 7.09 -6.03
C CYS A 57 14.03 7.11 -6.87
N ASN A 58 14.94 8.03 -6.53
CA ASN A 58 16.26 8.15 -7.14
C ASN A 58 17.31 8.49 -6.06
N GLN A 59 18.59 8.54 -6.44
CA GLN A 59 19.71 8.74 -5.51
C GLN A 59 19.74 10.14 -4.88
N LEU A 60 19.05 11.13 -5.46
CA LEU A 60 19.02 12.52 -5.00
C LEU A 60 18.19 12.69 -3.72
N PHE A 61 17.29 11.75 -3.43
CA PHE A 61 16.45 11.80 -2.23
C PHE A 61 16.87 10.76 -1.20
N LYS A 62 16.83 11.14 0.07
CA LYS A 62 16.95 10.18 1.18
C LYS A 62 15.77 9.22 1.11
N GLY A 63 16.08 7.93 0.95
CA GLY A 63 15.10 6.85 1.03
C GLY A 63 14.65 6.61 2.47
N GLY A 64 13.91 5.52 2.69
CA GLY A 64 13.48 5.14 4.03
C GLY A 64 12.11 4.47 4.06
N ILE A 65 11.51 4.44 5.25
CA ILE A 65 10.22 3.80 5.49
C ILE A 65 9.10 4.80 5.18
N ASN A 66 8.23 4.46 4.24
CA ASN A 66 7.11 5.30 3.86
C ASN A 66 5.89 4.43 3.52
N TYR A 67 4.98 4.31 4.48
CA TYR A 67 3.74 3.57 4.37
C TYR A 67 2.61 4.43 3.78
N PRO A 68 1.65 3.83 3.06
CA PRO A 68 0.47 4.53 2.58
C PRO A 68 -0.33 5.11 3.74
N ILE A 69 -0.88 6.31 3.52
CA ILE A 69 -1.62 7.05 4.54
C ILE A 69 -3.06 7.18 4.07
N ILE A 70 -3.98 6.76 4.93
CA ILE A 70 -5.41 6.96 4.71
C ILE A 70 -5.96 8.01 5.67
N ARG A 71 -6.99 8.73 5.23
CA ARG A 71 -7.78 9.61 6.10
C ARG A 71 -9.14 8.97 6.31
N LYS A 72 -9.48 8.64 7.56
CA LYS A 72 -10.80 8.11 7.93
C LYS A 72 -11.40 8.97 9.02
N LYS A 73 -12.58 9.54 8.75
CA LYS A 73 -13.41 10.17 9.78
C LYS A 73 -14.14 9.07 10.54
N PHE A 74 -13.83 8.89 11.82
CA PHE A 74 -14.60 8.02 12.69
C PHE A 74 -15.83 8.81 13.17
N ASN A 75 -17.03 8.40 12.74
CA ASN A 75 -18.26 8.88 13.36
C ASN A 75 -18.46 8.11 14.67
N SER A 76 -18.91 8.78 15.74
CA SER A 76 -18.95 8.22 17.10
C SER A 76 -20.00 7.12 17.34
N CYS A 77 -20.66 6.59 16.32
CA CYS A 77 -21.65 5.53 16.50
C CYS A 77 -21.01 4.14 16.39
N PHE A 78 -20.47 3.66 17.51
CA PHE A 78 -20.02 2.29 17.68
C PHE A 78 -21.22 1.36 17.90
N ILE A 79 -21.88 0.95 16.82
CA ILE A 79 -22.61 -0.31 16.85
C ILE A 79 -21.54 -1.40 16.79
N PHE A 80 -21.35 -2.14 17.88
CA PHE A 80 -20.39 -3.23 17.99
C PHE A 80 -20.86 -4.41 17.13
N GLN A 81 -20.76 -4.27 15.81
CA GLN A 81 -20.96 -5.37 14.88
C GLN A 81 -19.77 -6.31 15.01
N LYS A 82 -20.06 -7.56 15.38
CA LYS A 82 -19.10 -8.67 15.38
C LYS A 82 -18.46 -8.73 13.99
N SER A 83 -17.20 -8.35 13.89
CA SER A 83 -16.46 -8.36 12.64
C SER A 83 -16.07 -9.79 12.29
N ASP A 84 -16.37 -10.21 11.06
CA ASP A 84 -15.91 -11.50 10.53
C ASP A 84 -14.38 -11.47 10.47
N THR A 85 -13.73 -12.14 11.42
CA THR A 85 -12.26 -12.13 11.61
C THR A 85 -11.50 -12.96 10.56
N LYS A 86 -12.20 -13.65 9.65
CA LYS A 86 -11.59 -14.68 8.80
C LYS A 86 -10.61 -14.15 7.74
N ASN A 87 -10.63 -12.87 7.38
CA ASN A 87 -9.76 -12.33 6.31
C ASN A 87 -9.32 -10.87 6.55
N VAL A 88 -8.59 -10.61 7.63
CA VAL A 88 -7.98 -9.29 7.88
C VAL A 88 -6.72 -9.15 7.01
N ASN A 89 -6.72 -8.20 6.07
CA ASN A 89 -5.57 -7.98 5.17
C ASN A 89 -4.65 -6.83 5.61
N PHE A 90 -5.16 -5.87 6.37
CA PHE A 90 -4.47 -4.61 6.69
C PHE A 90 -4.68 -4.19 8.15
N TRP A 91 -3.58 -3.81 8.80
CA TRP A 91 -3.55 -3.10 10.07
C TRP A 91 -3.53 -1.59 9.82
N PHE A 92 -4.26 -0.85 10.67
CA PHE A 92 -4.30 0.60 10.67
C PHE A 92 -3.62 1.12 11.94
N ILE A 93 -2.50 1.82 11.80
CA ILE A 93 -1.80 2.45 12.93
C ILE A 93 -2.16 3.94 12.95
N PRO A 94 -2.79 4.46 14.02
CA PRO A 94 -3.11 5.87 14.13
C PRO A 94 -1.82 6.71 14.23
N CYS A 95 -1.76 7.81 13.49
CA CYS A 95 -0.60 8.71 13.51
C CYS A 95 -0.88 10.05 14.17
N GLN A 96 -1.93 10.77 13.74
CA GLN A 96 -2.43 12.05 14.28
C GLN A 96 -3.56 12.56 13.36
N ASN A 97 -4.50 13.36 13.87
CA ASN A 97 -5.55 14.04 13.10
C ASN A 97 -6.28 13.12 12.09
N SER A 98 -6.83 12.00 12.54
CA SER A 98 -7.61 11.05 11.70
C SER A 98 -6.84 10.42 10.52
N LYS A 99 -5.49 10.47 10.56
CA LYS A 99 -4.62 9.77 9.61
C LYS A 99 -4.19 8.43 10.18
N PHE A 100 -4.21 7.40 9.33
CA PHE A 100 -3.76 6.06 9.68
C PHE A 100 -2.74 5.56 8.66
N TYR A 101 -1.67 4.96 9.15
CA TYR A 101 -0.76 4.17 8.32
C TYR A 101 -1.39 2.83 8.02
N VAL A 102 -1.21 2.38 6.77
CA VAL A 102 -1.66 1.06 6.36
C VAL A 102 -0.48 0.10 6.29
N VAL A 103 -0.55 -0.96 7.09
CA VAL A 103 0.45 -2.03 7.11
C VAL A 103 -0.23 -3.34 6.74
N LYS A 104 0.31 -4.05 5.75
CA LYS A 104 -0.25 -5.34 5.33
C LYS A 104 0.05 -6.42 6.37
N VAL A 105 -0.94 -7.26 6.67
CA VAL A 105 -0.80 -8.44 7.53
C VAL A 105 0.16 -9.45 6.86
N LEU A 106 1.09 -10.00 7.63
CA LEU A 106 2.17 -10.88 7.15
C LEU A 106 1.70 -12.30 6.76
N ASP A 107 0.48 -12.68 7.15
CA ASP A 107 0.04 -14.08 7.27
C ASP A 107 -0.13 -14.86 5.95
N LYS A 108 0.14 -14.27 4.78
CA LYS A 108 0.07 -14.97 3.48
C LYS A 108 1.39 -15.56 2.97
N LEU A 109 2.45 -15.56 3.78
CA LEU A 109 3.75 -16.14 3.40
C LEU A 109 3.89 -17.64 3.75
N LYS A 110 2.96 -18.24 4.50
CA LYS A 110 3.06 -19.65 4.94
C LYS A 110 2.25 -20.67 4.14
N GLU A 111 1.29 -20.27 3.30
CA GLU A 111 0.41 -21.21 2.56
C GLU A 111 0.91 -21.60 1.17
N LYS A 112 2.16 -21.27 0.82
CA LYS A 112 2.70 -21.53 -0.53
C LYS A 112 4.05 -22.23 -0.55
N ASN A 113 4.35 -22.99 0.49
CA ASN A 113 5.42 -24.00 0.50
C ASN A 113 4.78 -25.39 0.38
#